data_AF-F2RFW5-F1
#
_entry.id   AF-F2RFW5-F1
#
_cell.length_a   1.000
_cell.length_b   1.000
_cell.length_c   1.000
_cell.angle_alpha   90.00
_cell.angle_beta   90.00
_cell.angle_gamma   90.00
#
_symmetry.space_group_name_H-M   'P 1'
#
loop_
_entity.id
_entity.type
_entity.pdbx_description
1 polymer ?
#
loop_
_entity_poly.entity_id
_entity_poly.type
_entity_poly.pdbx_seq_one_letter_code
_entity_poly.pdbx_strand_id
1 'polypeptide(L)'
;MTSHVDAQVAARIAAAKAKAQQKQQQRAELAGRRAGGLMARHRAKAKRMGIRLGFCGSCARPLTRGTYLLCSKGCSAKLCRGSKQCHTQHNTQCPGQARQFTDSPGGAA
;
A
#
# COMPACT_ATOMS: atom_id res chain seq x y z
N MET A 1 -27.85 -59.09 17.08
CA MET A 1 -28.20 -58.92 15.65
C MET A 1 -28.29 -57.43 15.36
N THR A 2 -27.37 -56.88 14.58
CA THR A 2 -27.45 -55.48 14.14
C THR A 2 -28.60 -55.35 13.15
N SER A 3 -29.55 -54.45 13.42
CA SER A 3 -30.67 -54.26 12.52
C SER A 3 -30.18 -53.60 11.23
N HIS A 4 -30.83 -53.89 10.10
CA HIS A 4 -30.54 -53.23 8.83
C HIS A 4 -30.62 -51.68 8.93
N VAL A 5 -31.45 -51.18 9.85
CA VAL A 5 -31.56 -49.75 10.16
C VAL A 5 -30.28 -49.21 10.81
N ASP A 6 -29.69 -49.93 11.75
CA ASP A 6 -28.42 -49.53 12.40
C ASP A 6 -27.28 -49.45 11.39
N ALA A 7 -27.22 -50.38 10.43
CA ALA A 7 -26.24 -50.36 9.36
C ALA A 7 -26.42 -49.13 8.44
N GLN A 8 -27.65 -48.77 8.09
CA GLN A 8 -27.93 -47.58 7.29
C GLN A 8 -27.61 -46.27 8.03
N VAL A 9 -27.90 -46.20 9.33
CA VAL A 9 -27.57 -45.05 10.17
C VAL A 9 -26.04 -44.88 10.27
N ALA A 10 -25.31 -45.97 10.51
CA ALA A 10 -23.85 -45.96 10.53
C ALA A 10 -23.25 -45.49 9.20
N ALA A 11 -23.79 -45.95 8.07
CA ALA A 11 -23.36 -45.53 6.73
C ALA A 11 -23.60 -44.03 6.49
N ARG A 12 -24.75 -43.48 6.92
CA ARG A 12 -25.05 -42.05 6.82
C ARG A 12 -24.12 -41.20 7.67
N ILE A 13 -23.84 -41.63 8.90
CA ILE A 13 -22.89 -40.96 9.79
C ILE A 13 -21.48 -40.96 9.19
N ALA A 14 -21.03 -42.09 8.64
CA ALA A 14 -19.74 -42.20 7.98
C ALA A 14 -19.63 -41.27 6.77
N ALA A 15 -20.66 -41.23 5.92
CA ALA A 15 -20.71 -40.33 4.77
C ALA A 15 -20.71 -38.83 5.18
N ALA A 16 -21.43 -38.48 6.24
CA ALA A 16 -21.44 -37.12 6.78
C ALA A 16 -20.04 -36.72 7.31
N LYS A 17 -19.37 -37.62 8.05
CA LYS A 17 -18.00 -37.40 8.54
C LYS A 17 -17.00 -37.25 7.38
N ALA A 18 -17.09 -38.08 6.36
CA ALA A 18 -16.24 -37.99 5.17
C ALA A 18 -16.40 -36.63 4.44
N LYS A 19 -17.64 -36.18 4.24
CA LYS A 19 -17.92 -34.85 3.66
C LYS A 19 -17.39 -33.71 4.52
N ALA A 20 -17.52 -33.81 5.84
CA ALA A 20 -16.99 -32.80 6.76
C ALA A 20 -15.46 -32.70 6.68
N GLN A 21 -14.76 -33.85 6.64
CA GLN A 21 -13.31 -33.89 6.49
C GLN A 21 -12.85 -33.30 5.14
N GLN A 22 -13.51 -33.65 4.04
CA GLN A 22 -13.22 -33.06 2.72
C GLN A 22 -13.39 -31.54 2.73
N LYS A 23 -14.46 -31.03 3.32
CA LYS A 23 -14.70 -29.58 3.45
C LYS A 23 -13.64 -28.89 4.31
N GLN A 24 -13.19 -29.55 5.38
CA GLN A 24 -12.11 -29.04 6.22
C GLN A 24 -10.79 -28.98 5.46
N GLN A 25 -10.46 -30.01 4.68
CA GLN A 25 -9.27 -30.03 3.83
C GLN A 25 -9.30 -28.91 2.78
N GLN A 26 -10.43 -28.74 2.06
CA GLN A 26 -10.59 -27.66 1.09
C GLN A 26 -10.45 -26.27 1.72
N ARG A 27 -11.00 -26.07 2.91
CA ARG A 27 -10.86 -24.81 3.67
C ARG A 27 -9.42 -24.57 4.09
N ALA A 28 -8.73 -25.59 4.58
CA ALA A 28 -7.33 -25.51 4.97
C ALA A 28 -6.44 -25.18 3.77
N GLU A 29 -6.70 -25.81 2.61
CA GLU A 29 -5.98 -25.52 1.37
C GLU A 29 -6.20 -24.07 0.91
N LEU A 30 -7.45 -23.60 0.90
CA LEU A 30 -7.77 -22.22 0.54
C LEU A 30 -7.13 -21.22 1.52
N ALA A 31 -7.12 -21.53 2.81
CA ALA A 31 -6.46 -20.72 3.83
C ALA A 31 -4.94 -20.66 3.58
N GLY A 32 -4.31 -21.80 3.27
CA GLY A 32 -2.91 -21.88 2.89
C GLY A 32 -2.59 -21.01 1.67
N ARG A 33 -3.39 -21.11 0.59
CA ARG A 33 -3.25 -20.26 -0.60
C ARG A 33 -3.39 -18.77 -0.28
N ARG A 34 -4.36 -18.39 0.56
CA ARG A 34 -4.57 -17.00 0.99
C ARG A 34 -3.39 -16.47 1.80
N ALA A 35 -2.85 -17.27 2.72
CA ALA A 35 -1.68 -16.92 3.52
C ALA A 35 -0.43 -16.73 2.63
N GLY A 36 -0.17 -17.66 1.70
CA GLY A 36 0.91 -17.54 0.73
C GLY A 36 0.79 -16.28 -0.15
N GLY A 37 -0.41 -16.01 -0.66
CA GLY A 37 -0.69 -14.80 -1.43
C GLY A 37 -0.52 -13.50 -0.62
N LEU A 38 -0.87 -13.52 0.68
CA LEU A 38 -0.63 -12.39 1.57
C LEU A 38 0.87 -12.13 1.76
N MET A 39 1.66 -13.17 2.02
CA MET A 39 3.12 -13.06 2.16
C MET A 39 3.79 -12.52 0.89
N ALA A 40 3.35 -12.96 -0.29
CA ALA A 40 3.82 -12.42 -1.57
C ALA A 40 3.53 -10.91 -1.70
N ARG A 41 2.32 -10.47 -1.33
CA ARG A 41 1.95 -9.04 -1.33
C ARG A 41 2.80 -8.24 -0.34
N HIS A 42 3.06 -8.77 0.86
CA HIS A 42 3.94 -8.15 1.84
C HIS A 42 5.37 -8.00 1.31
N ARG A 43 5.94 -9.05 0.72
CA ARG A 43 7.29 -9.00 0.11
C ARG A 43 7.37 -7.97 -1.01
N ALA A 44 6.36 -7.92 -1.89
CA ALA A 44 6.28 -6.93 -2.95
C ALA A 44 6.11 -5.49 -2.43
N LYS A 45 5.38 -5.29 -1.32
CA LYS A 45 5.27 -3.98 -0.65
C LYS A 45 6.62 -3.57 -0.05
N ALA A 46 7.29 -4.47 0.68
CA ALA A 46 8.60 -4.21 1.27
C ALA A 46 9.64 -3.82 0.20
N LYS A 47 9.72 -4.58 -0.91
CA LYS A 47 10.61 -4.27 -2.03
C LYS A 47 10.34 -2.87 -2.62
N ARG A 48 9.07 -2.46 -2.73
CA ARG A 48 8.70 -1.14 -3.26
C ARG A 48 9.04 0.01 -2.28
N MET A 49 8.81 -0.21 -0.98
CA MET A 49 9.03 0.82 0.05
C MET A 49 10.52 1.01 0.37
N GLY A 50 11.36 0.00 0.17
CA GLY A 50 12.80 0.08 0.41
C GLY A 50 13.59 0.91 -0.60
N ILE A 51 13.01 1.21 -1.77
CA ILE A 51 13.67 2.02 -2.79
C ILE A 51 13.60 3.50 -2.37
N ARG A 52 14.74 4.06 -1.97
CA ARG A 52 14.89 5.50 -1.73
C ARG A 52 14.84 6.23 -3.07
N LEU A 53 13.94 7.22 -3.18
CA LEU A 53 13.70 8.01 -4.40
C LEU A 53 14.30 9.42 -4.32
N GLY A 54 15.17 9.67 -3.34
CA GLY A 54 15.79 10.97 -3.04
C GLY A 54 15.32 11.56 -1.72
N PHE A 55 15.40 12.88 -1.60
CA PHE A 55 15.05 13.63 -0.40
C PHE A 55 13.97 14.69 -0.68
N CYS A 56 13.25 15.08 0.38
CA CYS A 56 12.29 16.18 0.33
C CYS A 56 13.02 17.51 0.06
N GLY A 57 12.58 18.26 -0.95
CA GLY A 57 13.17 19.56 -1.29
C GLY A 57 12.92 20.68 -0.28
N SER A 58 12.16 20.44 0.80
CA SER A 58 11.88 21.43 1.86
C SER A 58 12.51 21.02 3.20
N CYS A 59 12.36 19.76 3.62
CA CYS A 59 12.82 19.32 4.95
C CYS A 59 13.93 18.24 4.91
N ALA A 60 14.51 17.98 3.73
CA ALA A 60 15.57 16.99 3.51
C ALA A 60 15.28 15.55 4.01
N ARG A 61 14.00 15.21 4.25
CA ARG A 61 13.62 13.86 4.71
C ARG A 61 13.73 12.85 3.57
N PRO A 62 14.28 11.64 3.81
CA PRO A 62 14.36 10.62 2.77
C PRO A 62 12.97 10.22 2.29
N LEU A 63 12.83 10.11 0.96
CA LEU A 63 11.59 9.79 0.28
C LEU A 63 11.64 8.37 -0.27
N THR A 64 10.49 7.72 -0.24
CA THR A 64 10.25 6.37 -0.76
C THR A 64 9.03 6.40 -1.67
N ARG A 65 8.81 5.34 -2.45
CA ARG A 65 7.67 5.27 -3.35
C ARG A 65 6.36 5.43 -2.56
N GLY A 66 5.55 6.43 -2.93
CA GLY A 66 4.26 6.72 -2.28
C GLY A 66 4.32 7.62 -1.04
N THR A 67 5.50 8.03 -0.58
CA THR A 67 5.64 8.97 0.56
C THR A 67 5.92 10.41 0.14
N TYR A 68 5.88 10.70 -1.17
CA TYR A 68 6.11 12.04 -1.72
C TYR A 68 4.95 12.53 -2.62
N LEU A 69 4.96 13.84 -2.84
CA LEU A 69 4.19 14.60 -3.81
C LEU A 69 5.17 15.29 -4.75
N LEU A 70 4.77 15.47 -6.00
CA LEU A 70 5.48 16.39 -6.90
C LEU A 70 4.93 17.79 -6.70
N CYS A 71 5.79 18.79 -6.83
CA CYS A 71 5.35 20.18 -6.80
C CYS A 71 4.30 20.44 -7.89
N SER A 72 3.15 20.98 -7.48
CA SER A 72 2.04 21.31 -8.39
C SER A 72 2.34 22.45 -9.35
N LYS A 73 3.35 23.28 -9.05
CA LYS A 73 3.79 24.42 -9.86
C LYS A 73 4.84 24.06 -10.91
N GLY A 74 5.17 22.77 -11.07
CA GLY A 74 5.99 22.31 -12.21
C GLY A 74 7.52 22.37 -12.03
N CYS A 75 8.05 22.75 -10.86
CA CYS A 75 9.51 22.78 -10.63
C CYS A 75 10.16 21.39 -10.44
N SER A 76 9.42 20.30 -10.63
CA SER A 76 9.84 18.89 -10.45
C SER A 76 10.31 18.48 -9.03
N ALA A 77 10.30 19.39 -8.05
CA ALA A 77 10.69 19.09 -6.68
C ALA A 77 9.77 18.02 -6.04
N LYS A 78 10.39 17.10 -5.30
CA LYS A 78 9.68 16.07 -4.53
C LYS A 78 9.52 16.53 -3.09
N LEU A 79 8.30 16.46 -2.56
CA LEU A 79 7.92 16.95 -1.23
C LEU A 79 7.33 15.81 -0.43
N CYS A 80 7.71 15.65 0.84
CA CYS A 80 7.16 14.58 1.67
C CYS A 80 5.66 14.79 1.93
N ARG A 81 4.89 13.69 1.96
CA ARG A 81 3.46 13.70 2.30
C ARG A 81 3.18 13.89 3.79
N GLY A 82 4.16 13.59 4.65
CA GLY A 82 3.98 13.48 6.09
C GLY A 82 3.76 14.81 6.81
N SER A 83 4.28 15.93 6.28
CA SER A 83 4.09 17.27 6.82
C SER A 83 3.36 18.12 5.79
N LYS A 84 2.08 18.46 6.05
CA LYS A 84 1.30 19.38 5.19
C LYS A 84 2.02 20.73 4.97
N GLN A 85 2.90 21.08 5.90
CA GLN A 85 3.73 22.28 5.86
C GLN A 85 4.75 22.27 4.71
N CYS A 86 5.39 21.14 4.37
CA CYS A 86 6.41 21.11 3.32
C CYS A 86 5.85 21.44 1.93
N HIS A 87 4.60 21.04 1.65
CA HIS A 87 3.94 21.41 0.40
C HIS A 87 3.63 22.91 0.35
N THR A 88 3.10 23.47 1.44
CA THR A 88 2.70 24.89 1.52
C THR A 88 3.92 25.82 1.50
N GLN A 89 4.93 25.53 2.32
CA GLN A 89 6.19 26.28 2.39
C GLN A 89 6.95 26.25 1.06
N HIS A 90 7.00 25.08 0.41
CA HIS A 90 7.62 24.99 -0.90
C HIS A 90 6.85 25.79 -1.95
N ASN A 91 5.52 25.72 -1.98
CA ASN A 91 4.73 26.41 -3.00
C ASN A 91 4.88 27.94 -2.93
N THR A 92 5.06 28.54 -1.74
CA THR A 92 5.32 29.98 -1.60
C THR A 92 6.67 30.41 -2.17
N GLN A 93 7.65 29.50 -2.19
CA GLN A 93 9.01 29.76 -2.66
C GLN A 93 9.34 28.99 -3.93
N CYS A 94 8.33 28.47 -4.62
CA CYS A 94 8.55 27.57 -5.74
C CYS A 94 9.15 28.34 -6.93
N PRO A 95 10.29 27.91 -7.49
CA PRO A 95 10.89 28.60 -8.63
C PRO A 95 10.07 28.45 -9.92
N GLY A 96 9.21 27.42 -10.01
CA GLY A 96 8.25 27.24 -11.11
C GLY A 96 6.94 28.01 -10.93
N GLN A 97 6.78 28.74 -9.82
CA GLN A 97 5.64 29.65 -9.69
C GLN A 97 5.83 30.79 -10.71
N ALA A 98 4.81 31.10 -11.49
CA ALA A 98 4.79 32.30 -12.31
C ALA A 98 4.94 33.52 -11.39
N ARG A 99 6.16 34.04 -11.28
CA ARG A 99 6.43 35.32 -10.66
C ARG A 99 6.36 36.35 -11.76
N GLN A 100 5.56 37.40 -11.58
CA GLN A 100 5.80 38.62 -12.32
C GLN A 100 7.19 39.08 -11.90
N PHE A 101 8.14 39.05 -12.83
CA PHE A 101 9.43 39.68 -12.63
C PHE A 101 9.15 41.18 -12.47
N THR A 102 9.19 41.70 -11.25
CA THR A 102 9.26 43.15 -11.04
C THR A 102 10.69 43.57 -11.29
N ASP A 103 11.06 43.66 -12.56
CA ASP A 103 12.21 44.45 -12.97
C ASP A 103 11.88 45.91 -12.68
N SER A 104 12.29 46.42 -11.52
CA SER A 104 12.41 47.86 -11.27
C SER A 104 13.31 48.07 -10.06
N PRO A 105 14.63 48.28 -10.25
CA PRO A 105 15.36 49.10 -9.29
C PRO A 105 14.73 50.49 -9.32
N GLY A 106 14.02 50.84 -8.25
CA GLY A 106 13.40 52.14 -8.07
C GLY A 106 14.42 53.26 -8.26
N GLY A 107 14.00 54.30 -8.98
CA GLY A 107 14.82 55.47 -9.29
C GLY A 107 15.36 56.15 -8.04
N ALA A 108 16.66 56.43 -8.07
CA ALA A 108 17.23 57.54 -7.33
C ALA A 108 17.39 58.68 -8.34
N ALA A 109 16.55 59.71 -8.17
CA ALA A 109 16.79 61.05 -8.72
C ALA A 109 17.81 61.77 -7.84
#